data_AF-A0A7J4FSB2-F1
#
_entry.id   AF-A0A7J4FSB2-F1
#
_cell.length_a   1.000
_cell.length_b   1.000
_cell.length_c   1.000
_cell.angle_alpha   90.00
_cell.angle_beta   90.00
_cell.angle_gamma   90.00
#
_symmetry.space_group_name_H-M   'P 1'
#
loop_
_entity.id
_entity.type
_entity.pdbx_description
1 polymer ?
#
loop_
_entity_poly.entity_id
_entity_poly.type
_entity_poly.pdbx_seq_one_letter_code
_entity_poly.pdbx_strand_id
1 'polypeptide(L)'
;MTTRIDPWTSAGIEDYSRLFEEFGIETFAELLPHVPDPCPYMRRRIIFGHRGYVPVLDAILHNKPFGVMSGFMPSGRIHIGNKMVMDEIIWHQRR
;
A
#
# COMPACT_ATOMS: atom_id res chain seq x y z
N MET A 1 -6.80 -7.25 25.26
CA MET A 1 -5.33 -7.42 25.22
C MET A 1 -4.80 -6.44 24.19
N THR A 2 -3.79 -5.65 24.52
CA THR A 2 -3.20 -4.65 23.60
C THR A 2 -2.44 -5.38 22.51
N THR A 3 -3.04 -5.49 21.33
CA THR A 3 -2.38 -6.03 20.14
C THR A 3 -1.25 -5.08 19.76
N ARG A 4 -0.01 -5.44 20.09
CA ARG A 4 1.17 -4.66 19.71
C ARG A 4 1.40 -4.87 18.22
N ILE A 5 1.23 -3.81 17.44
CA ILE A 5 1.51 -3.82 16.01
C ILE A 5 2.99 -3.42 15.85
N ASP A 6 3.81 -4.37 15.42
CA ASP A 6 5.20 -4.12 15.06
C ASP A 6 5.56 -4.84 13.74
N PRO A 7 6.66 -4.47 13.07
CA PRO A 7 7.05 -5.07 11.79
C PRO A 7 7.32 -6.59 11.83
N TRP A 8 7.40 -7.18 13.03
CA TRP A 8 7.83 -8.56 13.25
C TRP A 8 6.69 -9.47 13.74
N THR A 9 5.60 -8.90 14.24
CA THR A 9 4.49 -9.63 14.86
C THR A 9 3.15 -9.14 14.33
N SER A 10 2.48 -9.99 13.55
CA SER A 10 1.08 -9.79 13.15
C SER A 10 0.15 -10.52 14.12
N ALA A 11 0.11 -10.10 15.38
CA ALA A 11 -0.97 -10.53 16.28
C ALA A 11 -2.28 -9.92 15.78
N GLY A 12 -3.37 -10.70 15.78
CA GLY A 12 -4.66 -10.39 15.16
C GLY A 12 -5.11 -8.94 15.32
N ILE A 13 -4.98 -8.15 14.26
CA ILE A 13 -5.51 -6.79 14.16
C ILE A 13 -6.98 -6.96 13.78
N GLU A 14 -7.86 -6.92 14.78
CA GLU A 14 -9.31 -6.98 14.57
C GLU A 14 -9.87 -5.62 14.11
N ASP A 15 -9.19 -4.52 14.44
CA ASP A 15 -9.64 -3.17 14.12
C ASP A 15 -8.53 -2.34 13.45
N TYR A 16 -8.65 -2.18 12.14
CA TYR A 16 -7.75 -1.36 11.34
C TYR A 16 -7.98 0.15 11.55
N SER A 17 -9.08 0.57 12.18
CA SER A 17 -9.41 1.99 12.38
C SER A 17 -8.36 2.70 13.26
N ARG A 18 -7.86 2.00 14.29
CA ARG A 18 -6.80 2.52 15.16
C ARG A 18 -5.47 2.78 14.46
N LEU A 19 -5.19 2.04 13.37
CA LEU A 19 -3.99 2.27 12.57
C LEU A 19 -4.01 3.64 11.90
N PHE A 20 -5.18 4.13 11.49
CA PHE A 20 -5.30 5.43 10.82
C PHE A 20 -4.90 6.58 11.73
N GLU A 21 -5.43 6.60 12.96
CA GLU A 21 -5.16 7.65 13.93
C GLU A 21 -3.74 7.57 14.50
N GLU A 22 -3.32 6.39 14.97
CA GLU A 22 -2.01 6.22 15.63
C GLU A 22 -0.84 6.40 14.67
N PHE A 23 -1.01 5.98 13.41
CA PHE A 23 0.04 6.05 12.40
C PHE A 23 -0.26 7.09 11.31
N GLY A 24 -1.14 8.07 11.53
CA GLY A 24 -1.38 9.16 10.56
C GLY A 24 -1.50 8.67 9.12
N ILE A 25 -2.31 7.62 8.93
CA ILE A 25 -2.63 7.04 7.62
C ILE A 25 -3.96 7.68 7.20
N GLU A 26 -4.06 8.02 5.92
CA GLU A 26 -5.27 8.52 5.27
C GLU A 26 -5.91 7.39 4.44
N THR A 27 -7.22 7.50 4.18
CA THR A 27 -7.94 6.49 3.40
C THR A 27 -7.60 6.56 1.91
N PHE A 28 -7.27 5.41 1.31
CA PHE A 28 -7.05 5.34 -0.14
C PHE A 28 -8.35 5.44 -0.93
N ALA A 29 -9.50 5.26 -0.28
CA ALA A 29 -10.80 5.31 -0.94
C ALA A 29 -11.08 6.67 -1.61
N GLU A 30 -10.56 7.76 -1.05
CA GLU A 30 -10.72 9.11 -1.59
C GLU A 30 -9.86 9.34 -2.85
N LEU A 31 -8.70 8.70 -2.95
CA LEU A 31 -7.82 8.81 -4.12
C LEU A 31 -8.20 7.85 -5.25
N LEU A 32 -8.80 6.70 -4.92
CA LEU A 32 -9.11 5.64 -5.88
C LEU A 32 -9.86 6.11 -7.15
N PRO A 33 -10.87 7.01 -7.10
CA PRO A 33 -11.55 7.49 -8.31
C PRO A 33 -10.65 8.23 -9.29
N HIS A 34 -9.52 8.76 -8.82
CA HIS A 34 -8.56 9.52 -9.61
C HIS A 34 -7.41 8.68 -10.14
N VAL A 35 -7.28 7.42 -9.71
CA VAL A 35 -6.21 6.53 -10.16
C VAL A 35 -6.54 5.96 -11.55
N PRO A 36 -5.71 6.19 -12.59
CA PRO A 36 -5.94 5.61 -13.90
C PRO A 36 -5.66 4.10 -13.91
N ASP A 37 -6.60 3.31 -14.42
CA ASP A 37 -6.50 1.84 -14.49
C ASP A 37 -5.98 1.21 -13.17
N PRO A 38 -6.73 1.35 -12.07
CA PRO A 38 -6.26 0.96 -10.75
C PRO A 38 -6.03 -0.55 -10.68
N CYS A 39 -4.95 -1.00 -10.04
CA CYS A 39 -4.63 -2.42 -9.94
C CYS A 39 -5.72 -3.20 -9.16
N PRO A 40 -5.81 -4.53 -9.29
CA PRO A 40 -6.82 -5.31 -8.58
C PRO A 40 -6.83 -5.10 -7.06
N TYR A 41 -5.68 -4.82 -6.44
CA TYR A 41 -5.58 -4.60 -4.99
C TYR A 41 -6.17 -3.26 -4.54
N MET A 42 -6.04 -2.22 -5.37
CA MET A 42 -6.71 -0.93 -5.15
C MET A 42 -8.24 -1.10 -5.30
N ARG A 43 -8.70 -1.71 -6.40
CA ARG A 43 -10.15 -1.90 -6.67
C ARG A 43 -10.86 -2.75 -5.61
N ARG A 44 -10.17 -3.76 -5.07
CA ARG A 44 -10.70 -4.67 -4.04
C ARG A 44 -10.50 -4.13 -2.62
N ARG A 45 -9.99 -2.91 -2.45
CA ARG A 45 -9.71 -2.28 -1.15
C ARG A 45 -8.75 -3.10 -0.26
N ILE A 46 -7.84 -3.85 -0.90
CA ILE A 46 -6.72 -4.50 -0.21
C ILE A 46 -5.69 -3.43 0.16
N ILE A 47 -5.46 -2.47 -0.74
CA ILE A 47 -4.78 -1.21 -0.42
C ILE A 47 -5.85 -0.28 0.14
N PHE A 48 -5.92 -0.17 1.46
CA PHE A 48 -6.97 0.56 2.16
C PHE A 48 -6.54 1.95 2.66
N GLY A 49 -5.23 2.19 2.78
CA GLY A 49 -4.71 3.46 3.29
C GLY A 49 -3.38 3.85 2.66
N HIS A 50 -3.02 5.12 2.82
CA HIS A 50 -1.75 5.68 2.37
C HIS A 50 -1.25 6.78 3.32
N ARG A 51 -0.03 7.23 3.10
CA ARG A 51 0.49 8.48 3.67
C ARG A 51 1.25 9.24 2.60
N GLY A 52 0.82 10.46 2.29
CA GLY A 52 1.50 11.30 1.30
C GLY A 52 1.52 10.72 -0.13
N TYR A 53 0.46 10.01 -0.54
CA TYR A 53 0.34 9.47 -1.91
C TYR A 53 -0.13 10.52 -2.92
N VAL A 54 -0.70 11.64 -2.47
CA VAL A 54 -1.20 12.71 -3.34
C VAL A 54 -0.15 13.24 -4.34
N PRO A 55 1.12 13.52 -3.95
CA PRO A 55 2.14 13.93 -4.91
C PRO A 55 2.51 12.84 -5.92
N VAL A 56 2.43 11.56 -5.53
CA VAL A 56 2.65 10.42 -6.44
C VAL A 56 1.51 10.31 -7.44
N LEU A 57 0.27 10.48 -6.99
CA LEU A 57 -0.90 10.52 -7.87
C LEU A 57 -0.81 11.70 -8.86
N ASP A 58 -0.40 12.88 -8.41
CA ASP A 58 -0.15 14.02 -9.30
C ASP A 58 0.91 13.69 -10.37
N ALA A 59 1.99 13.01 -9.97
CA ALA A 59 3.03 12.61 -10.91
C ALA A 59 2.51 11.60 -11.96
N ILE A 60 1.73 10.60 -11.54
CA ILE A 60 1.07 9.64 -12.44
C ILE A 60 0.14 10.35 -13.43
N LEU A 61 -0.71 11.28 -12.95
CA LEU A 61 -1.68 11.98 -13.79
C LEU A 61 -1.03 12.91 -14.83
N HIS A 62 0.13 13.47 -14.50
CA HIS A 62 0.84 14.43 -15.35
C HIS A 62 2.05 13.84 -16.07
N ASN A 63 2.24 12.51 -16.06
CA ASN A 63 3.41 11.83 -16.63
C ASN A 63 4.74 12.43 -16.14
N LYS A 64 4.82 12.79 -14.86
CA LYS A 64 6.05 13.28 -14.21
C LYS A 64 6.82 12.09 -13.62
N PRO A 65 8.16 12.16 -13.58
CA PRO A 65 8.96 11.10 -12.99
C PRO A 65 8.70 10.94 -11.49
N PHE A 66 8.56 9.70 -11.03
CA PHE A 66 8.49 9.31 -9.63
C PHE A 66 9.21 7.98 -9.42
N GLY A 67 9.46 7.60 -8.17
CA GLY A 67 10.11 6.34 -7.81
C GLY A 67 9.22 5.49 -6.91
N VAL A 68 9.32 4.16 -7.07
CA VAL A 68 8.73 3.18 -6.16
C VAL A 68 9.84 2.30 -5.58
N MET A 69 9.78 2.03 -4.29
CA MET A 69 10.78 1.24 -3.58
C MET A 69 10.09 0.35 -2.55
N SER A 70 10.55 -0.90 -2.45
CA SER A 70 10.20 -1.81 -1.36
C SER A 70 11.40 -2.69 -1.04
N GLY A 71 11.35 -3.39 0.09
CA GLY A 71 12.39 -4.31 0.55
C GLY A 71 11.83 -5.71 0.77
N PHE A 72 12.62 -6.73 0.42
CA PHE A 72 12.31 -8.13 0.70
C PHE A 72 13.42 -8.71 1.56
N MET A 73 13.07 -9.20 2.74
CA MET A 73 14.02 -9.96 3.56
C MET A 73 14.34 -11.27 2.82
N PRO A 74 15.63 -11.62 2.58
CA PRO A 74 16.01 -12.85 1.91
C PRO A 74 15.93 -14.07 2.85
N SER A 75 14.82 -14.21 3.58
CA SER A 75 14.55 -15.36 4.46
C SER A 75 13.41 -16.21 3.88
N GLY A 76 13.64 -17.52 3.78
CA GLY A 76 12.64 -18.48 3.32
C GLY A 76 12.32 -18.39 1.83
N ARG A 77 11.15 -18.94 1.44
CA ARG A 77 10.66 -18.98 0.05
C ARG A 77 9.68 -17.84 -0.19
N ILE A 78 9.69 -17.30 -1.41
CA ILE A 78 8.68 -16.34 -1.87
C ILE A 78 7.29 -17.00 -1.83
N HIS A 79 6.32 -16.28 -1.28
CA HIS A 79 4.92 -16.70 -1.23
C HIS A 79 3.98 -15.61 -1.78
N ILE A 80 2.67 -15.86 -1.74
CA ILE A 80 1.65 -14.98 -2.35
C ILE A 80 1.66 -13.57 -1.75
N GLY A 81 1.90 -13.41 -0.44
CA GLY A 81 2.07 -12.08 0.18
C GLY A 81 3.18 -11.25 -0.50
N ASN A 82 4.36 -11.83 -0.73
CA ASN A 82 5.45 -11.15 -1.43
C ASN A 82 5.06 -10.80 -2.87
N LYS A 83 4.35 -11.70 -3.56
CA LYS A 83 3.85 -11.44 -4.92
C LYS A 83 2.94 -10.20 -4.97
N MET A 84 2.09 -9.99 -3.97
CA MET A 84 1.20 -8.82 -3.93
C MET A 84 1.98 -7.51 -3.94
N VAL A 85 3.08 -7.43 -3.18
CA VAL A 85 3.99 -6.27 -3.16
C VAL A 85 4.70 -6.11 -4.51
N MET A 86 5.19 -7.21 -5.10
CA MET A 86 5.85 -7.16 -6.42
C MET A 86 4.92 -6.68 -7.52
N ASP A 87 3.67 -7.17 -7.54
CA ASP A 87 2.65 -6.75 -8.49
C ASP A 87 2.32 -5.26 -8.35
N GLU A 88 2.29 -4.72 -7.12
CA GLU A 88 2.10 -3.29 -6.87
C GLU A 88 3.27 -2.47 -7.43
N ILE A 89 4.51 -2.90 -7.22
CA ILE A 89 5.70 -2.26 -7.80
C ILE A 89 5.64 -2.27 -9.33
N ILE A 90 5.31 -3.42 -9.93
CA ILE A 90 5.18 -3.58 -11.39
C ILE A 90 4.09 -2.66 -11.94
N TRP A 91 2.98 -2.51 -11.23
CA TRP A 91 1.91 -1.61 -11.65
C TRP A 91 2.37 -0.15 -11.66
N HIS A 92 3.06 0.31 -10.61
CA HIS A 92 3.62 1.67 -10.56
C HIS A 92 4.70 1.90 -11.62
N GLN A 93 5.56 0.92 -11.88
CA GLN A 93 6.62 1.03 -12.90
C GLN A 93 6.09 1.18 -14.33
N ARG A 94 4.83 0.78 -14.58
CA ARG A 94 4.18 0.91 -15.90
C ARG A 94 3.44 2.25 -16.08
N ARG A 95 3.55 3.16 -15.10
CA ARG A 95 2.94 4.50 -15.13
C ARG A 95 3.95 5.57 -15.51
#